data_AF-A0A972PUU0-F1
#
_entry.id   AF-A0A972PUU0-F1
#
_cell.length_a   1.000
_cell.length_b   1.000
_cell.length_c   1.000
_cell.angle_alpha   90.00
_cell.angle_beta   90.00
_cell.angle_gamma   90.00
#
_symmetry.space_group_name_H-M   'P 1'
#
loop_
_entity.id
_entity.type
_entity.pdbx_description
1 polymer ?
#
loop_
_entity_poly.entity_id
_entity_poly.type
_entity_poly.pdbx_seq_one_letter_code
_entity_poly.pdbx_strand_id
1 'polypeptide(L)'
;MRLSPRSTSLIALMVTSITLLTVAAGVCGCDGVSRKDVEAIDGLFRAAVSNLSEAAAFLDRLEEFDFENASFASGVVSGTYTGQEACSRARESLEELASFDYRGELAELGSRMEEYTIAALALLSDLDTVAGEVRGLIQAIEPTLREEAVITQLDIPAEDQELQERLRRLDVALVESLSALSALRVSDLVSPSQSFFSELFTVMRKLVNDLYAVTQGADPGKEMEGNPDFARVQEMLAAYPLLVEELRGRLKIADIDPLEERVELEINRLFLE
;
A
#
# COMPACT_ATOMS: atom_id res chain seq x y z
N MET A 1 -32.48 45.52 4.14
CA MET A 1 -33.88 45.10 4.42
C MET A 1 -33.85 44.14 5.60
N ARG A 2 -34.31 44.59 6.79
CA ARG A 2 -34.41 43.75 7.99
C ARG A 2 -35.79 43.10 8.00
N LEU A 3 -35.84 41.77 7.90
CA LEU A 3 -37.08 41.00 8.02
C LEU A 3 -37.62 41.10 9.46
N SER A 4 -38.94 41.25 9.58
CA SER A 4 -39.62 41.45 10.87
C SER A 4 -39.57 40.20 11.76
N PRO A 5 -39.58 40.36 13.11
CA PRO A 5 -39.49 39.24 14.05
C PRO A 5 -40.73 38.32 14.08
N ARG A 6 -41.79 38.64 13.33
CA ARG A 6 -42.99 37.77 13.21
C ARG A 6 -42.87 36.74 12.07
N SER A 7 -42.04 37.00 11.08
CA SER A 7 -41.81 36.11 9.93
C SER A 7 -40.83 34.96 10.23
N THR A 8 -39.91 35.14 11.19
CA THR A 8 -38.98 34.09 11.63
C THR A 8 -39.66 33.03 12.51
N SER A 9 -40.74 33.36 13.23
CA SER A 9 -41.47 32.38 14.05
C SER A 9 -42.33 31.41 13.22
N LEU A 10 -42.83 31.82 12.05
CA LEU A 10 -43.64 30.97 11.17
C LEU A 10 -42.79 29.99 10.35
N ILE A 11 -41.58 30.39 9.96
CA ILE A 11 -40.61 29.51 9.29
C ILE A 11 -40.04 28.50 10.28
N ALA A 12 -39.73 28.91 11.52
CA ALA A 12 -39.33 27.98 12.56
C ALA A 12 -40.42 26.94 12.85
N LEU A 13 -41.69 27.34 12.97
CA LEU A 13 -42.78 26.39 13.21
C LEU A 13 -43.03 25.42 12.04
N MET A 14 -42.87 25.87 10.78
CA MET A 14 -42.99 24.98 9.62
C MET A 14 -41.81 24.00 9.51
N VAL A 15 -40.58 24.44 9.82
CA VAL A 15 -39.40 23.56 9.80
C VAL A 15 -39.50 22.50 10.89
N THR A 16 -39.96 22.86 12.10
CA THR A 16 -40.17 21.87 13.19
C THR A 16 -41.34 20.92 12.92
N SER A 17 -42.37 21.38 12.21
CA SER A 17 -43.51 20.52 11.82
C SER A 17 -43.14 19.52 10.72
N ILE A 18 -42.24 19.89 9.80
CA ILE A 18 -41.71 18.99 8.78
C ILE A 18 -40.72 17.98 9.39
N THR A 19 -39.91 18.37 10.38
CA THR A 19 -39.03 17.41 11.09
C THR A 19 -39.80 16.42 11.96
N LEU A 20 -40.93 16.84 12.58
CA LEU A 20 -41.80 15.93 13.34
C LEU A 20 -42.62 14.99 12.45
N LEU A 21 -42.94 15.38 11.21
CA LEU A 21 -43.57 14.48 10.23
C LEU A 21 -42.60 13.43 9.66
N THR A 22 -41.30 13.72 9.56
CA THR A 22 -40.28 12.69 9.25
C THR A 22 -40.00 11.73 10.40
N VAL A 23 -40.18 12.14 11.66
CA VAL A 23 -40.03 11.23 12.82
C VAL A 23 -41.30 10.40 13.08
N ALA A 24 -42.48 10.89 12.68
CA ALA A 24 -43.75 10.18 12.83
C ALA A 24 -44.09 9.21 11.68
N ALA A 25 -43.34 9.21 10.57
CA ALA A 25 -43.39 8.15 9.57
C ALA A 25 -42.60 6.89 9.98
N GLY A 26 -41.89 6.92 11.12
CA GLY A 26 -41.06 5.82 11.64
C GLY A 26 -41.76 4.84 12.57
N VAL A 27 -43.09 4.82 12.68
CA VAL A 27 -43.80 3.82 13.52
C VAL A 27 -45.07 3.31 12.83
N CYS A 28 -45.00 2.02 12.48
CA CYS A 28 -46.06 1.13 11.98
C CYS A 28 -46.35 1.14 10.47
N GLY A 29 -45.75 0.17 9.76
CA GLY A 29 -46.37 -0.47 8.60
C GLY A 29 -45.34 -0.93 7.58
N CYS A 30 -45.07 -2.24 7.54
CA CYS A 30 -44.58 -3.02 6.41
C CYS A 30 -44.06 -2.23 5.18
N ASP A 31 -42.94 -1.52 5.31
CA ASP A 31 -42.21 -1.03 4.15
C ASP A 31 -41.18 -2.11 3.81
N GLY A 32 -41.49 -2.87 2.77
CA GLY A 32 -40.55 -3.81 2.18
C GLY A 32 -39.27 -3.06 1.83
N VAL A 33 -38.14 -3.73 1.96
CA VAL A 33 -36.84 -3.20 1.55
C VAL A 33 -36.98 -2.68 0.14
N SER A 34 -36.73 -1.39 -0.07
CA SER A 34 -36.87 -0.86 -1.41
C SER A 34 -35.69 -1.38 -2.23
N ARG A 35 -35.94 -1.87 -3.44
CA ARG A 35 -34.88 -2.25 -4.39
C ARG A 35 -33.79 -1.18 -4.52
N LYS A 36 -34.13 0.09 -4.32
CA LYS A 36 -33.19 1.21 -4.32
C LYS A 36 -32.18 1.16 -3.16
N ASP A 37 -32.58 0.64 -2.01
CA ASP A 37 -31.68 0.47 -0.87
C ASP A 37 -30.64 -0.61 -1.17
N VAL A 38 -31.06 -1.72 -1.78
CA VAL A 38 -30.16 -2.79 -2.25
C VAL A 38 -29.21 -2.28 -3.35
N GLU A 39 -29.71 -1.50 -4.31
CA GLU A 39 -28.90 -0.87 -5.37
C GLU A 39 -27.87 0.12 -4.80
N ALA A 40 -28.23 0.88 -3.76
CA ALA A 40 -27.29 1.80 -3.10
C ALA A 40 -26.20 1.03 -2.35
N ILE A 41 -26.57 -0.03 -1.62
CA ILE A 41 -25.62 -0.89 -0.90
C ILE A 41 -24.65 -1.58 -1.88
N ASP A 42 -25.14 -2.16 -2.98
CA ASP A 42 -24.29 -2.78 -4.02
C ASP A 42 -23.31 -1.78 -4.62
N GLY A 43 -23.78 -0.56 -4.94
CA GLY A 43 -22.93 0.49 -5.49
C GLY A 43 -21.78 0.87 -4.55
N LEU A 44 -22.07 1.08 -3.27
CA LEU A 44 -21.07 1.42 -2.26
C LEU A 44 -20.11 0.25 -1.97
N PHE A 45 -20.65 -0.97 -1.92
CA PHE A 45 -19.86 -2.17 -1.71
C PHE A 45 -18.85 -2.38 -2.85
N ARG A 46 -19.28 -2.28 -4.11
CA ARG A 46 -18.39 -2.38 -5.27
C ARG A 46 -17.35 -1.25 -5.31
N ALA A 47 -17.75 -0.04 -4.90
CA ALA A 47 -16.80 1.07 -4.76
C ALA A 47 -15.74 0.78 -3.68
N ALA A 48 -16.15 0.22 -2.53
CA ALA A 48 -15.23 -0.16 -1.46
C ALA A 48 -14.25 -1.26 -1.93
N VAL A 49 -14.73 -2.32 -2.58
CA VAL A 49 -13.90 -3.40 -3.14
C VAL A 49 -12.88 -2.86 -4.16
N SER A 50 -13.35 -2.01 -5.08
CA SER A 50 -12.47 -1.39 -6.09
C SER A 50 -11.40 -0.52 -5.45
N ASN A 51 -11.76 0.31 -4.47
CA ASN A 51 -10.79 1.16 -3.77
C ASN A 51 -9.83 0.35 -2.90
N LEU A 52 -10.27 -0.77 -2.32
CA LEU A 52 -9.41 -1.69 -1.56
C LEU A 52 -8.35 -2.33 -2.46
N SER A 53 -8.75 -2.77 -3.66
CA SER A 53 -7.84 -3.30 -4.67
C SER A 53 -6.81 -2.24 -5.11
N GLU A 54 -7.25 -1.01 -5.35
CA GLU A 54 -6.37 0.12 -5.67
C GLU A 54 -5.41 0.46 -4.52
N ALA A 55 -5.88 0.35 -3.27
CA ALA A 55 -5.06 0.56 -2.08
C ALA A 55 -3.90 -0.43 -1.98
N ALA A 56 -4.08 -1.68 -2.44
CA ALA A 56 -3.05 -2.72 -2.42
C ALA A 56 -2.14 -2.72 -3.67
N ALA A 57 -2.50 -2.01 -4.75
CA ALA A 57 -1.81 -2.08 -6.05
C ALA A 57 -0.32 -1.65 -6.01
N PHE A 58 0.11 -0.88 -5.01
CA PHE A 58 1.53 -0.54 -4.86
C PHE A 58 2.39 -1.76 -4.51
N LEU A 59 1.80 -2.85 -3.99
CA LEU A 59 2.51 -4.10 -3.74
C LEU A 59 2.98 -4.75 -5.05
N ASP A 60 2.19 -4.65 -6.11
CA ASP A 60 2.58 -5.13 -7.45
C ASP A 60 3.82 -4.38 -7.96
N ARG A 61 3.91 -3.07 -7.66
CA ARG A 61 5.07 -2.24 -7.99
C ARG A 61 6.32 -2.63 -7.21
N LEU A 62 6.18 -3.18 -6.01
CA LEU A 62 7.32 -3.66 -5.26
C LEU A 62 7.96 -4.85 -5.97
N GLU A 63 7.17 -5.78 -6.50
CA GLU A 63 7.67 -6.97 -7.23
C GLU A 63 8.50 -6.62 -8.47
N GLU A 64 8.30 -5.42 -9.04
CA GLU A 64 9.07 -4.88 -10.18
C GLU A 64 10.48 -4.36 -9.77
N PHE A 65 10.95 -4.65 -8.56
CA PHE A 65 12.28 -4.25 -8.10
C PHE A 65 13.37 -4.85 -8.97
N ASP A 66 14.10 -3.96 -9.62
CA ASP A 66 15.28 -4.25 -10.40
C ASP A 66 16.20 -3.03 -10.30
N PHE A 67 17.50 -3.26 -10.21
CA PHE A 67 18.47 -2.17 -10.30
C PHE A 67 18.43 -1.51 -11.68
N GLU A 68 18.10 -2.24 -12.75
CA GLU A 68 17.97 -1.72 -14.12
C GLU A 68 16.68 -0.92 -14.35
N ASN A 69 15.81 -0.85 -13.34
CA ASN A 69 14.56 -0.11 -13.43
C ASN A 69 14.72 1.29 -12.81
N ALA A 70 15.25 2.22 -13.60
CA ALA A 70 15.39 3.64 -13.25
C ALA A 70 14.09 4.30 -12.73
N SER A 71 12.93 3.76 -13.11
CA SER A 71 11.62 4.28 -12.71
C SER A 71 11.06 3.66 -11.42
N PHE A 72 11.66 2.57 -10.92
CA PHE A 72 11.16 1.79 -9.78
C PHE A 72 10.83 2.67 -8.57
N ALA A 73 11.80 3.45 -8.08
CA ALA A 73 11.62 4.27 -6.89
C ALA A 73 10.46 5.27 -7.06
N SER A 74 10.40 5.93 -8.21
CA SER A 74 9.32 6.89 -8.51
C SER A 74 7.95 6.21 -8.65
N GLY A 75 7.91 5.01 -9.26
CA GLY A 75 6.70 4.22 -9.45
C GLY A 75 6.12 3.71 -8.13
N VAL A 76 6.97 3.15 -7.25
CA VAL A 76 6.56 2.71 -5.91
C VAL A 76 6.09 3.90 -5.09
N VAL A 77 6.86 4.99 -5.04
CA VAL A 77 6.47 6.19 -4.27
C VAL A 77 5.11 6.73 -4.76
N SER A 78 4.93 6.89 -6.08
CA SER A 78 3.64 7.32 -6.63
C SER A 78 2.52 6.34 -6.28
N GLY A 79 2.77 5.04 -6.40
CA GLY A 79 1.81 4.00 -6.04
C GLY A 79 1.37 4.09 -4.59
N THR A 80 2.30 4.34 -3.65
CA THR A 80 1.93 4.51 -2.23
C THR A 80 1.04 5.74 -1.98
N TYR A 81 1.19 6.83 -2.75
CA TYR A 81 0.30 7.99 -2.62
C TYR A 81 -1.10 7.65 -3.11
N THR A 82 -1.20 7.07 -4.31
CA THR A 82 -2.48 6.60 -4.87
C THR A 82 -3.16 5.60 -3.93
N GLY A 83 -2.39 4.68 -3.35
CA GLY A 83 -2.92 3.69 -2.41
C GLY A 83 -3.49 4.30 -1.12
N GLN A 84 -2.85 5.33 -0.57
CA GLN A 84 -3.38 6.04 0.61
C GLN A 84 -4.65 6.85 0.31
N GLU A 85 -4.72 7.47 -0.87
CA GLU A 85 -5.94 8.13 -1.32
C GLU A 85 -7.08 7.11 -1.50
N ALA A 86 -6.78 5.95 -2.09
CA ALA A 86 -7.73 4.85 -2.22
C ALA A 86 -8.17 4.30 -0.85
N CYS A 87 -7.25 4.21 0.13
CA CYS A 87 -7.62 3.85 1.50
C CYS A 87 -8.65 4.80 2.09
N SER A 88 -8.50 6.11 1.84
CA SER A 88 -9.43 7.12 2.36
C SER A 88 -10.81 6.97 1.73
N ARG A 89 -10.89 6.80 0.41
CA ARG A 89 -12.16 6.55 -0.31
C ARG A 89 -12.84 5.25 0.10
N ALA A 90 -12.06 4.19 0.33
CA ALA A 90 -12.58 2.91 0.81
C ALA A 90 -13.18 3.05 2.22
N ARG A 91 -12.49 3.75 3.14
CA ARG A 91 -13.02 4.03 4.49
C ARG A 91 -14.33 4.80 4.45
N GLU A 92 -14.43 5.85 3.63
CA GLU A 92 -15.67 6.60 3.45
C GLU A 92 -16.83 5.70 2.98
N SER A 93 -16.57 4.83 1.99
CA SER A 93 -17.57 3.88 1.48
C SER A 93 -18.02 2.89 2.56
N LEU A 94 -17.08 2.38 3.36
CA LEU A 94 -17.35 1.43 4.44
C LEU A 94 -18.11 2.07 5.61
N GLU A 95 -17.80 3.32 5.96
CA GLU A 95 -18.54 4.09 6.97
C GLU A 95 -19.97 4.36 6.52
N GLU A 96 -20.18 4.67 5.24
CA GLU A 96 -21.51 4.84 4.67
C GLU A 96 -22.29 3.52 4.70
N LEU A 97 -21.67 2.42 4.28
CA LEU A 97 -22.26 1.06 4.36
C LEU A 97 -22.67 0.69 5.79
N ALA A 98 -21.87 1.04 6.80
CA ALA A 98 -22.16 0.78 8.21
C ALA A 98 -23.34 1.62 8.74
N SER A 99 -23.72 2.70 8.04
CA SER A 99 -24.81 3.58 8.44
C SER A 99 -26.21 3.11 7.99
N PHE A 100 -26.28 2.12 7.09
CA PHE A 100 -27.55 1.58 6.60
C PHE A 100 -28.32 0.81 7.68
N ASP A 101 -29.65 0.84 7.58
CA ASP A 101 -30.54 0.05 8.43
C ASP A 101 -30.77 -1.33 7.82
N TYR A 102 -30.07 -2.33 8.33
CA TYR A 102 -30.17 -3.72 7.86
C TYR A 102 -31.27 -4.53 8.54
N ARG A 103 -32.28 -3.92 9.15
CA ARG A 103 -33.37 -4.69 9.79
C ARG A 103 -34.28 -5.35 8.75
N GLY A 104 -35.03 -6.37 9.19
CA GLY A 104 -36.02 -7.04 8.34
C GLY A 104 -35.37 -7.96 7.31
N GLU A 105 -35.76 -7.81 6.04
CA GLU A 105 -35.28 -8.67 4.94
C GLU A 105 -33.78 -8.46 4.63
N LEU A 106 -33.18 -7.36 5.09
CA LEU A 106 -31.75 -7.07 4.99
C LEU A 106 -30.88 -7.67 6.11
N ALA A 107 -31.46 -8.34 7.12
CA ALA A 107 -30.73 -8.72 8.33
C ALA A 107 -29.50 -9.61 8.04
N GLU A 108 -29.65 -10.55 7.11
CA GLU A 108 -28.56 -11.42 6.68
C GLU A 108 -27.47 -10.64 5.93
N LEU A 109 -27.85 -9.70 5.05
CA LEU A 109 -26.90 -8.81 4.39
C LEU A 109 -26.13 -7.96 5.40
N GLY A 110 -26.81 -7.42 6.40
CA GLY A 110 -26.18 -6.64 7.47
C GLY A 110 -25.13 -7.42 8.24
N SER A 111 -25.43 -8.66 8.62
CA SER A 111 -24.47 -9.52 9.30
C SER A 111 -23.22 -9.76 8.46
N ARG A 112 -23.38 -10.03 7.16
CA ARG A 112 -22.23 -10.26 6.25
C ARG A 112 -21.45 -8.99 5.99
N MET A 113 -22.15 -7.86 5.84
CA MET A 113 -21.54 -6.56 5.63
C MET A 113 -20.75 -6.11 6.86
N GLU A 114 -21.23 -6.41 8.07
CA GLU A 114 -20.50 -6.12 9.32
C GLU A 114 -19.17 -6.88 9.36
N GLU A 115 -19.20 -8.20 9.07
CA GLU A 115 -17.98 -9.02 9.00
C GLU A 115 -16.98 -8.48 7.97
N TYR A 116 -17.45 -8.20 6.74
CA TYR A 116 -16.63 -7.62 5.68
C TYR A 116 -16.05 -6.26 6.09
N THR A 117 -16.88 -5.36 6.64
CA THR A 117 -16.47 -4.01 7.01
C THR A 117 -15.39 -4.02 8.09
N ILE A 118 -15.53 -4.86 9.11
CA ILE A 118 -14.53 -4.99 10.18
C ILE A 118 -13.19 -5.46 9.60
N ALA A 119 -13.20 -6.48 8.75
CA ALA A 119 -12.00 -7.02 8.14
C ALA A 119 -11.35 -6.02 7.17
N ALA A 120 -12.14 -5.36 6.33
CA ALA A 120 -11.67 -4.38 5.37
C ALA A 120 -11.07 -3.15 6.07
N LEU A 121 -11.70 -2.63 7.13
CA LEU A 121 -11.15 -1.50 7.90
C LEU A 121 -9.81 -1.85 8.57
N ALA A 122 -9.67 -3.06 9.11
CA ALA A 122 -8.40 -3.54 9.66
C ALA A 122 -7.32 -3.59 8.57
N LEU A 123 -7.61 -4.20 7.42
CA LEU A 123 -6.69 -4.25 6.29
C LEU A 123 -6.31 -2.85 5.78
N LEU A 124 -7.27 -1.92 5.67
CA LEU A 124 -7.00 -0.54 5.25
C LEU A 124 -6.11 0.22 6.24
N SER A 125 -6.19 -0.09 7.54
CA SER A 125 -5.27 0.47 8.54
C SER A 125 -3.84 -0.03 8.32
N ASP A 126 -3.69 -1.32 8.04
CA ASP A 126 -2.39 -1.94 7.78
C ASP A 126 -1.81 -1.45 6.44
N LEU A 127 -2.60 -1.39 5.37
CA LEU A 127 -2.18 -0.88 4.06
C LEU A 127 -1.72 0.58 4.10
N ASP A 128 -2.42 1.45 4.81
CA ASP A 128 -2.05 2.86 4.97
C ASP A 128 -0.72 3.02 5.71
N THR A 129 -0.52 2.19 6.75
CA THR A 129 0.74 2.12 7.50
C THR A 129 1.88 1.62 6.61
N VAL A 130 1.69 0.48 5.93
CA VAL A 130 2.69 -0.12 5.05
C VAL A 130 3.03 0.82 3.89
N ALA A 131 2.07 1.50 3.28
CA ALA A 131 2.32 2.46 2.22
C ALA A 131 3.23 3.61 2.67
N GLY A 132 3.01 4.14 3.88
CA GLY A 132 3.86 5.16 4.48
C GLY A 132 5.28 4.66 4.78
N GLU A 133 5.39 3.48 5.36
CA GLU A 133 6.68 2.87 5.71
C GLU A 133 7.50 2.46 4.48
N VAL A 134 6.86 1.87 3.48
CA VAL A 134 7.46 1.55 2.18
C VAL A 134 7.98 2.82 1.52
N ARG A 135 7.21 3.92 1.53
CA ARG A 135 7.70 5.21 0.99
C ARG A 135 8.97 5.67 1.70
N GLY A 136 9.00 5.62 3.02
CA GLY A 136 10.18 5.97 3.81
C GLY A 136 11.38 5.06 3.49
N LEU A 137 11.12 3.77 3.29
CA LEU A 137 12.14 2.80 2.90
C LEU A 137 12.70 3.09 1.50
N ILE A 138 11.84 3.35 0.52
CA ILE A 138 12.26 3.69 -0.85
C ILE A 138 13.10 4.97 -0.85
N GLN A 139 12.70 5.99 -0.09
CA GLN A 139 13.48 7.22 0.08
C GLN A 139 14.84 6.96 0.73
N ALA A 140 14.93 6.04 1.68
CA ALA A 140 16.18 5.66 2.32
C ALA A 140 17.16 4.97 1.35
N ILE A 141 16.64 4.13 0.45
CA ILE A 141 17.47 3.39 -0.51
C ILE A 141 17.72 4.14 -1.83
N GLU A 142 16.97 5.20 -2.11
CA GLU A 142 17.04 5.98 -3.34
C GLU A 142 18.46 6.43 -3.72
N PRO A 143 19.34 6.90 -2.79
CA PRO A 143 20.71 7.27 -3.15
C PRO A 143 21.47 6.15 -3.87
N THR A 144 21.34 4.91 -3.38
CA THR A 144 21.97 3.74 -4.00
C THR A 144 21.34 3.41 -5.35
N LEU A 145 20.01 3.48 -5.46
CA LEU A 145 19.30 3.19 -6.72
C LEU A 145 19.68 4.16 -7.85
N ARG A 146 19.96 5.43 -7.54
CA ARG A 146 20.41 6.42 -8.52
C ARG A 146 21.78 6.12 -9.11
N GLU A 147 22.57 5.26 -8.46
CA GLU A 147 23.85 4.77 -8.97
C GLU A 147 23.68 3.45 -9.78
N GLU A 148 22.46 3.12 -10.25
CA GLU A 148 22.13 1.99 -11.14
C GLU A 148 23.18 1.74 -12.23
N ALA A 149 23.57 2.79 -12.95
CA ALA A 149 24.52 2.68 -14.06
C ALA A 149 25.92 2.25 -13.60
N VAL A 150 26.26 2.50 -12.33
CA VAL A 150 27.49 1.96 -11.71
C VAL A 150 27.26 0.50 -11.33
N ILE A 151 26.14 0.18 -10.70
CA ILE A 151 25.80 -1.16 -10.19
C ILE A 151 25.76 -2.20 -11.31
N THR A 152 25.18 -1.85 -12.46
CA THR A 152 24.96 -2.74 -13.62
C THR A 152 26.17 -2.84 -14.55
N GLN A 153 27.21 -2.01 -14.38
CA GLN A 153 28.37 -1.93 -15.27
C GLN A 153 29.70 -2.24 -14.57
N LEU A 154 29.68 -2.94 -13.42
CA LEU A 154 30.90 -3.30 -12.69
C LEU A 154 31.78 -4.33 -13.42
N ASP A 155 31.30 -4.91 -14.53
CA ASP A 155 31.95 -6.03 -15.26
C ASP A 155 32.91 -5.61 -16.39
N ILE A 156 33.12 -4.30 -16.64
CA ILE A 156 33.92 -3.83 -17.79
C ILE A 156 35.15 -3.06 -17.33
N PRO A 157 36.35 -3.29 -17.91
CA PRO A 157 37.53 -2.50 -17.62
C PRO A 157 37.34 -1.08 -18.18
N ALA A 158 36.78 -0.19 -17.37
CA ALA A 158 37.01 1.24 -17.55
C ALA A 158 38.49 1.52 -17.21
N GLU A 159 39.05 2.61 -17.74
CA GLU A 159 40.36 3.07 -17.27
C GLU A 159 40.34 3.17 -15.74
N ASP A 160 41.42 2.77 -15.05
CA ASP A 160 41.44 2.61 -13.58
C ASP A 160 40.87 3.83 -12.83
N GLN A 161 41.03 5.05 -13.36
CA GLN A 161 40.48 6.26 -12.77
C GLN A 161 38.95 6.37 -12.87
N GLU A 162 38.36 5.99 -14.01
CA GLU A 162 36.92 6.06 -14.20
C GLU A 162 36.20 5.01 -13.36
N LEU A 163 36.76 3.79 -13.29
CA LEU A 163 36.25 2.74 -12.41
C LEU A 163 36.33 3.17 -10.93
N GLN A 164 37.47 3.71 -10.50
CA GLN A 164 37.61 4.22 -9.12
C GLN A 164 36.59 5.30 -8.78
N GLU A 165 36.33 6.26 -9.68
CA GLU A 165 35.33 7.30 -9.41
C GLU A 165 33.90 6.74 -9.36
N ARG A 166 33.56 5.77 -10.21
CA ARG A 166 32.28 5.05 -10.15
C ARG A 166 32.12 4.32 -8.81
N LEU A 167 33.13 3.54 -8.39
CA LEU A 167 33.14 2.84 -7.11
C LEU A 167 33.03 3.80 -5.92
N ARG A 168 33.62 5.01 -6.02
CA ARG A 168 33.55 6.05 -4.97
C ARG A 168 32.14 6.57 -4.79
N ARG A 169 31.46 6.88 -5.90
CA ARG A 169 30.07 7.36 -5.85
C ARG A 169 29.17 6.29 -5.27
N LEU A 170 29.36 5.03 -5.67
CA LEU A 170 28.59 3.92 -5.12
C LEU A 170 28.84 3.69 -3.62
N ASP A 171 30.09 3.75 -3.13
CA ASP A 171 30.37 3.62 -1.69
C ASP A 171 29.71 4.75 -0.87
N VAL A 172 29.78 6.00 -1.34
CA VAL A 172 29.10 7.13 -0.70
C VAL A 172 27.59 6.89 -0.63
N ALA A 173 26.97 6.51 -1.76
CA ALA A 173 25.55 6.22 -1.84
C ALA A 173 25.12 5.07 -0.92
N LEU A 174 25.91 3.99 -0.87
CA LEU A 174 25.68 2.85 0.03
C LEU A 174 25.76 3.27 1.50
N VAL A 175 26.73 4.11 1.88
CA VAL A 175 26.86 4.63 3.26
C VAL A 175 25.66 5.50 3.63
N GLU A 176 25.23 6.38 2.73
CA GLU A 176 24.05 7.22 2.94
C GLU A 176 22.79 6.36 3.12
N SER A 177 22.57 5.38 2.23
CA SER A 177 21.41 4.49 2.31
C SER A 177 21.43 3.60 3.55
N LEU A 178 22.58 3.02 3.93
CA LEU A 178 22.70 2.23 5.16
C LEU A 178 22.41 3.07 6.41
N SER A 179 22.92 4.30 6.46
CA SER A 179 22.65 5.22 7.55
C SER A 179 21.16 5.57 7.62
N ALA A 180 20.53 5.89 6.49
CA ALA A 180 19.11 6.21 6.41
C ALA A 180 18.23 5.01 6.83
N LEU A 181 18.56 3.81 6.34
CA LEU A 181 17.88 2.57 6.73
C LEU A 181 17.97 2.33 8.23
N SER A 182 19.14 2.50 8.84
CA SER A 182 19.32 2.28 10.29
C SER A 182 18.55 3.27 11.18
N ALA A 183 18.28 4.48 10.67
CA ALA A 183 17.53 5.50 11.37
C ALA A 183 16.01 5.36 11.20
N LEU A 184 15.57 4.62 10.18
CA LEU A 184 14.16 4.41 9.88
C LEU A 184 13.51 3.48 10.91
N ARG A 185 12.37 3.90 11.45
CA ARG A 185 11.52 3.05 12.29
C ARG A 185 10.39 2.52 11.43
N VAL A 186 10.25 1.21 11.38
CA VAL A 186 9.21 0.51 10.63
C VAL A 186 8.54 -0.53 11.53
N SER A 187 7.31 -0.89 11.19
CA SER A 187 6.54 -1.95 11.83
C SER A 187 7.12 -3.35 11.56
N ASP A 188 6.60 -4.35 12.27
CA ASP A 188 6.94 -5.76 12.05
C ASP A 188 6.52 -6.28 10.65
N LEU A 189 5.60 -5.58 9.97
CA LEU A 189 5.20 -5.90 8.60
C LEU A 189 6.31 -5.55 7.60
N VAL A 190 6.97 -4.41 7.76
CA VAL A 190 7.97 -3.87 6.82
C VAL A 190 9.42 -4.11 7.27
N SER A 191 9.64 -4.50 8.53
CA SER A 191 10.98 -4.81 9.06
C SER A 191 11.76 -5.86 8.27
N PRO A 192 11.15 -6.90 7.66
CA PRO A 192 11.88 -7.81 6.78
C PRO A 192 12.48 -7.11 5.55
N SER A 193 11.74 -6.19 4.93
CA SER A 193 12.21 -5.37 3.80
C SER A 193 13.37 -4.46 4.20
N GLN A 194 13.27 -3.80 5.36
CA GLN A 194 14.38 -3.00 5.88
C GLN A 194 15.65 -3.85 6.10
N SER A 195 15.47 -5.05 6.67
CA SER A 195 16.56 -5.99 6.93
C SER A 195 17.21 -6.47 5.63
N PHE A 196 16.39 -6.81 4.63
CA PHE A 196 16.83 -7.21 3.30
C PHE A 196 17.73 -6.15 2.65
N PHE A 197 17.26 -4.90 2.55
CA PHE A 197 18.06 -3.83 1.92
C PHE A 197 19.32 -3.51 2.72
N SER A 198 19.25 -3.57 4.05
CA SER A 198 20.43 -3.37 4.90
C SER A 198 21.50 -4.43 4.66
N GLU A 199 21.11 -5.70 4.54
CA GLU A 199 22.02 -6.79 4.21
C GLU A 199 22.56 -6.65 2.78
N LEU A 200 21.70 -6.38 1.80
CA LEU A 200 22.07 -6.24 0.39
C LEU A 200 23.14 -5.15 0.23
N PHE A 201 22.90 -3.97 0.79
CA PHE A 201 23.84 -2.85 0.69
C PHE A 201 25.11 -3.07 1.50
N THR A 202 25.05 -3.84 2.59
CA THR A 202 26.26 -4.26 3.31
C THR A 202 27.12 -5.18 2.45
N VAL A 203 26.52 -6.14 1.73
CA VAL A 203 27.24 -7.05 0.82
C VAL A 203 27.78 -6.28 -0.38
N MET A 204 26.98 -5.42 -1.02
CA MET A 204 27.43 -4.57 -2.12
C MET A 204 28.61 -3.68 -1.73
N ARG A 205 28.62 -3.15 -0.50
CA ARG A 205 29.73 -2.34 -0.02
C ARG A 205 31.02 -3.15 0.15
N LYS A 206 30.93 -4.43 0.57
CA LYS A 206 32.09 -5.33 0.59
C LYS A 206 32.63 -5.57 -0.81
N LEU A 207 31.74 -5.83 -1.77
CA LEU A 207 32.10 -5.98 -3.18
C LEU A 207 32.80 -4.73 -3.74
N VAL A 208 32.30 -3.53 -3.41
CA VAL A 208 32.94 -2.26 -3.80
C VAL A 208 34.35 -2.14 -3.20
N ASN A 209 34.53 -2.48 -1.92
CA ASN A 209 35.85 -2.46 -1.27
C ASN A 209 36.83 -3.47 -1.89
N ASP A 210 36.33 -4.64 -2.28
CA ASP A 210 37.12 -5.65 -2.98
C ASP A 210 37.59 -5.16 -4.35
N LEU A 211 36.68 -4.56 -5.12
CA LEU A 211 37.00 -3.94 -6.42
C LEU A 211 38.03 -2.80 -6.27
N TYR A 212 37.95 -2.02 -5.20
CA TYR A 212 38.98 -1.04 -4.86
C TYR A 212 40.35 -1.66 -4.61
N ALA A 213 40.42 -2.76 -3.85
CA ALA A 213 41.69 -3.43 -3.56
C ALA A 213 42.35 -4.01 -4.82
N VAL A 214 41.55 -4.56 -5.73
CA VAL A 214 42.03 -5.10 -7.01
C VAL A 214 42.55 -3.97 -7.91
N THR A 215 41.77 -2.90 -8.08
CA THR A 215 42.14 -1.75 -8.95
C THR A 215 43.35 -0.95 -8.44
N GLN A 216 43.64 -0.99 -7.13
CA GLN A 216 44.85 -0.38 -6.58
C GLN A 216 46.09 -1.30 -6.66
N GLY A 217 45.95 -2.51 -7.21
CA GLY A 217 47.02 -3.50 -7.26
C GLY A 217 47.41 -4.08 -5.90
N ALA A 218 46.55 -3.90 -4.88
CA ALA A 218 46.77 -4.43 -3.54
C ALA A 218 46.47 -5.94 -3.46
N ASP A 219 45.58 -6.44 -4.33
CA ASP A 219 45.29 -7.87 -4.48
C ASP A 219 44.99 -8.25 -5.95
N PRO A 220 45.98 -8.22 -6.85
CA PRO A 220 45.79 -8.42 -8.29
C PRO A 220 45.46 -9.87 -8.67
N GLY A 221 45.44 -10.80 -7.71
CA GLY A 221 45.10 -12.22 -7.90
C GLY A 221 43.68 -12.59 -7.49
N LYS A 222 42.89 -11.63 -6.98
CA LYS A 222 41.49 -11.87 -6.62
C LYS A 222 40.64 -11.95 -7.88
N GLU A 223 40.24 -13.17 -8.25
CA GLU A 223 39.33 -13.41 -9.37
C GLU A 223 37.94 -12.84 -9.04
N MET A 224 37.53 -11.81 -9.78
CA MET A 224 36.21 -11.19 -9.61
C MET A 224 35.08 -12.11 -10.10
N GLU A 225 35.34 -12.94 -11.13
CA GLU A 225 34.40 -13.96 -11.63
C GLU A 225 34.01 -15.02 -10.57
N GLY A 226 34.83 -15.20 -9.52
CA GLY A 226 34.57 -16.13 -8.41
C GLY A 226 34.23 -15.45 -7.09
N ASN A 227 33.95 -14.14 -7.07
CA ASN A 227 33.73 -13.42 -5.82
C ASN A 227 32.40 -13.88 -5.16
N PRO A 228 32.44 -14.47 -3.94
CA PRO A 228 31.24 -14.93 -3.25
C PRO A 228 30.25 -13.81 -2.94
N ASP A 229 30.70 -12.56 -2.80
CA ASP A 229 29.83 -11.41 -2.57
C ASP A 229 29.00 -11.07 -3.82
N PHE A 230 29.55 -11.28 -5.03
CA PHE A 230 28.79 -11.10 -6.27
C PHE A 230 27.68 -12.15 -6.39
N ALA A 231 28.01 -13.42 -6.16
CA ALA A 231 27.02 -14.50 -6.11
C ALA A 231 25.95 -14.24 -5.05
N ARG A 232 26.36 -13.74 -3.88
CA ARG A 232 25.43 -13.39 -2.80
C ARG A 232 24.46 -12.27 -3.18
N VAL A 233 24.93 -11.21 -3.85
CA VAL A 233 24.04 -10.14 -4.36
C VAL A 233 22.99 -10.72 -5.31
N GLN A 234 23.40 -11.57 -6.26
CA GLN A 234 22.48 -12.21 -7.20
C GLN A 234 21.45 -13.12 -6.51
N GLU A 235 21.89 -13.92 -5.53
CA GLU A 235 20.99 -14.74 -4.70
C GLU A 235 19.96 -13.89 -3.95
N MET A 236 20.37 -12.76 -3.38
CA MET A 236 19.47 -11.86 -2.66
C MET A 236 18.44 -11.22 -3.59
N LEU A 237 18.86 -10.74 -4.75
CA LEU A 237 17.96 -10.17 -5.75
C LEU A 237 16.94 -11.21 -6.24
N ALA A 238 17.38 -12.45 -6.49
CA ALA A 238 16.49 -13.54 -6.87
C ALA A 238 15.49 -13.92 -5.78
N ALA A 239 15.83 -13.69 -4.50
CA ALA A 239 14.95 -13.95 -3.36
C ALA A 239 13.97 -12.81 -3.07
N TYR A 240 14.17 -11.62 -3.64
CA TYR A 240 13.35 -10.44 -3.34
C TYR A 240 11.84 -10.63 -3.62
N PRO A 241 11.40 -11.25 -4.73
CA PRO A 241 9.96 -11.45 -4.97
C PRO A 241 9.27 -12.24 -3.85
N LEU A 242 9.95 -13.20 -3.23
CA LEU A 242 9.40 -13.96 -2.09
C LEU A 242 9.15 -13.07 -0.87
N LEU A 243 9.95 -12.03 -0.68
CA LEU A 243 9.77 -11.07 0.40
C LEU A 243 8.48 -10.26 0.23
N VAL A 244 8.14 -9.91 -1.01
CA VAL A 244 6.89 -9.19 -1.31
C VAL A 244 5.68 -10.11 -1.13
N GLU A 245 5.78 -11.37 -1.55
CA GLU A 245 4.75 -12.38 -1.29
C GLU A 245 4.53 -12.61 0.21
N GLU A 246 5.59 -12.66 1.02
CA GLU A 246 5.48 -12.74 2.48
C GLU A 246 4.75 -11.52 3.06
N LEU A 247 5.01 -10.31 2.54
CA LEU A 247 4.29 -9.10 2.95
C LEU A 247 2.79 -9.20 2.61
N ARG A 248 2.44 -9.66 1.40
CA ARG A 248 1.03 -9.92 1.01
C ARG A 248 0.35 -10.90 1.96
N GLY A 249 1.04 -12.00 2.28
CA GLY A 249 0.54 -13.01 3.22
C GLY A 249 0.32 -12.46 4.63
N ARG A 250 1.22 -11.59 5.12
CA ARG A 250 1.07 -10.94 6.43
C ARG A 250 -0.04 -9.91 6.47
N LEU A 251 -0.29 -9.21 5.36
CA LEU A 251 -1.41 -8.29 5.20
C LEU A 251 -2.76 -9.02 5.11
N LYS A 252 -2.78 -10.33 4.87
CA LYS A 252 -4.01 -11.15 4.83
C LYS A 252 -5.03 -10.65 3.81
N ILE A 253 -4.56 -10.12 2.68
CA ILE A 253 -5.45 -9.60 1.62
C ILE A 253 -6.40 -10.71 1.14
N ALA A 254 -5.89 -11.94 0.99
CA ALA A 254 -6.69 -13.10 0.57
C ALA A 254 -7.77 -13.54 1.58
N ASP A 255 -7.72 -13.08 2.84
CA ASP A 255 -8.76 -13.37 3.82
C ASP A 255 -10.04 -12.55 3.57
N ILE A 256 -9.98 -11.52 2.69
CA ILE A 256 -11.13 -10.68 2.33
C ILE A 256 -12.01 -11.33 1.26
N ASP A 257 -11.45 -12.04 0.29
CA ASP A 257 -12.19 -12.60 -0.85
C ASP A 257 -13.42 -13.45 -0.43
N PRO A 258 -13.32 -14.34 0.58
CA PRO A 258 -14.48 -15.12 1.02
C PRO A 258 -15.58 -14.26 1.66
N LEU A 259 -15.23 -13.11 2.25
CA LEU A 259 -16.20 -12.17 2.83
C LEU A 259 -16.88 -11.37 1.72
N GLU A 260 -16.11 -10.94 0.71
CA GLU A 260 -16.62 -10.28 -0.48
C GLU A 260 -17.67 -11.16 -1.19
N GLU A 261 -17.33 -12.43 -1.47
CA GLU A 261 -18.22 -13.39 -2.12
C GLU A 261 -19.53 -13.58 -1.33
N ARG A 262 -19.45 -13.68 0.00
CA ARG A 262 -20.63 -13.84 0.86
C ARG A 262 -21.57 -12.63 0.77
N VAL A 263 -21.04 -11.42 0.70
CA VAL A 263 -21.82 -10.19 0.54
C VAL A 263 -22.45 -10.14 -0.85
N GLU A 264 -21.68 -10.40 -1.90
CA GLU A 264 -22.18 -10.43 -3.28
C GLU A 264 -23.31 -11.43 -3.50
N LEU A 265 -23.17 -12.64 -2.95
CA LEU A 265 -24.21 -13.67 -3.03
C LEU A 265 -25.51 -13.24 -2.35
N GLU A 266 -25.41 -12.49 -1.25
CA GLU A 266 -26.58 -12.00 -0.53
C GLU A 266 -27.28 -10.86 -1.27
N ILE A 267 -26.51 -9.92 -1.83
CA ILE A 267 -27.03 -8.85 -2.69
C ILE A 267 -27.76 -9.46 -3.89
N ASN A 268 -27.15 -10.46 -4.54
CA ASN A 268 -27.76 -11.16 -5.67
C ASN A 268 -29.05 -11.89 -5.29
N ARG A 269 -29.11 -12.54 -4.11
CA ARG A 269 -30.34 -13.14 -3.59
C ARG A 269 -31.46 -12.11 -3.48
N LEU A 270 -31.17 -10.96 -2.88
CA LEU A 270 -32.14 -9.87 -2.68
C LEU A 270 -32.64 -9.23 -3.98
N PHE A 271 -31.87 -9.30 -5.08
CA PHE A 271 -32.32 -8.85 -6.40
C PHE A 271 -33.24 -9.83 -7.14
N LEU A 272 -33.20 -11.11 -6.76
CA LEU A 272 -33.95 -12.19 -7.41
C LEU A 272 -35.31 -12.48 -6.75
N GLU A 273 -35.52 -11.99 -5.53
CA GLU A 273 -36.79 -12.04 -4.78
C GLU A 273 -37.72 -10.87 -5.14
#